data_AF-A0A2S8GED5-F1
#
_entry.id   AF-A0A2S8GED5-F1
#
_cell.length_a   1.000
_cell.length_b   1.000
_cell.length_c   1.000
_cell.angle_alpha   90.00
_cell.angle_beta   90.00
_cell.angle_gamma   90.00
#
_symmetry.space_group_name_H-M   'P 1'
#
loop_
_entity.id
_entity.type
_entity.pdbx_description
1 polymer ?
#
loop_
_entity_poly.entity_id
_entity_poly.type
_entity_poly.pdbx_seq_one_letter_code
_entity_poly.pdbx_strand_id
1 'polypeptide(L)'
;MRYVILVEQKREAPAMYVADVDQDDAAYLQKAAATLRPLSPEQYMQGPAAILHMLARYSYVLDGQDVYWCVEWTPGMIVIKFSPGGQMQWTALRSPVPDFGGRKPSPEDSAAYDKDAPNHQVNLIFDPWLAQSDVEDREAKGFRPADAKTEATFEAALARVNEIGEQIETQHGNDLEAWVYRGEEEVAKMVGEGVRID
;
A
#
# COMPACT_ATOMS: atom_id res chain seq x y z
N MET A 1 -3.46 14.87 2.03
CA MET A 1 -3.40 13.40 2.16
C MET A 1 -3.77 12.99 3.56
N ARG A 2 -4.47 11.86 3.71
CA ARG A 2 -4.78 11.27 5.01
C ARG A 2 -4.51 9.77 4.97
N TYR A 3 -3.93 9.23 6.03
CA TYR A 3 -3.97 7.79 6.26
C TYR A 3 -5.43 7.34 6.39
N VAL A 4 -5.72 6.14 5.91
CA VAL A 4 -7.01 5.47 6.11
C VAL A 4 -6.73 4.09 6.68
N ILE A 5 -7.35 3.78 7.82
CA ILE A 5 -7.29 2.45 8.44
C ILE A 5 -8.71 1.93 8.68
N LEU A 6 -8.87 0.62 8.57
CA LEU A 6 -10.11 -0.09 8.87
C LEU A 6 -9.91 -0.87 10.17
N VAL A 7 -10.54 -0.43 11.25
CA VAL A 7 -10.40 -1.05 12.57
C VAL A 7 -11.54 -2.05 12.76
N GLU A 8 -11.18 -3.32 12.89
CA GLU A 8 -12.12 -4.37 13.25
C GLU A 8 -12.12 -4.57 14.77
N GLN A 9 -13.31 -4.50 15.37
CA GLN A 9 -13.49 -4.83 16.79
C GLN A 9 -14.42 -6.04 16.92
N LYS A 10 -14.18 -6.87 17.94
CA LYS A 10 -14.97 -8.07 18.16
C LYS A 10 -16.45 -7.69 18.33
N ARG A 11 -17.29 -8.22 17.44
CA ARG A 11 -18.77 -8.05 17.45
C ARG A 11 -19.26 -6.65 17.07
N GLU A 12 -18.40 -5.83 16.49
CA GLU A 12 -18.78 -4.54 15.91
C GLU A 12 -18.51 -4.55 14.40
N ALA A 13 -19.21 -3.71 13.65
CA ALA A 13 -18.88 -3.49 12.25
C ALA A 13 -17.49 -2.82 12.16
N PRO A 14 -16.69 -3.13 11.13
CA PRO A 14 -15.45 -2.41 10.89
C PRO A 14 -15.71 -0.90 10.82
N ALA A 15 -14.87 -0.12 11.48
CA ALA A 15 -14.96 1.34 11.48
C ALA A 15 -13.74 1.96 10.80
N MET A 16 -13.97 2.96 9.95
CA MET A 16 -12.92 3.68 9.25
C MET A 16 -12.37 4.82 10.12
N TYR A 17 -11.05 4.91 10.22
CA TYR A 17 -10.36 6.02 10.87
C TYR A 17 -9.38 6.68 9.92
N VAL A 18 -9.16 7.97 10.13
CA VAL A 18 -8.23 8.79 9.35
C VAL A 18 -7.35 9.65 10.25
N ALA A 19 -6.11 9.85 9.81
CA ALA A 19 -5.14 10.79 10.37
C ALA A 19 -4.47 11.55 9.23
N ASP A 20 -3.97 12.75 9.49
CA ASP A 20 -3.17 13.47 8.50
C ASP A 20 -1.84 12.74 8.27
N VAL A 21 -1.39 12.68 7.02
CA VAL A 21 -0.04 12.21 6.69
C VAL A 21 0.94 13.36 6.96
N ASP A 22 2.09 13.07 7.56
CA ASP A 22 3.14 14.06 7.76
C ASP A 22 3.52 14.74 6.43
N GLN A 23 3.88 16.02 6.48
CA GLN A 23 4.11 16.80 5.27
C GLN A 23 5.25 16.23 4.42
N ASP A 24 6.31 15.72 5.03
CA ASP A 24 7.46 15.19 4.30
C ASP A 24 7.13 13.82 3.70
N ASP A 25 6.38 12.98 4.42
CA ASP A 25 5.85 11.71 3.90
C ASP A 25 4.87 11.92 2.74
N ALA A 26 4.00 12.94 2.84
CA ALA A 26 3.09 13.31 1.77
C ALA A 26 3.84 13.84 0.53
N ALA A 27 4.87 14.66 0.72
CA ALA A 27 5.72 15.14 -0.36
C ALA A 27 6.48 13.99 -1.04
N TYR A 28 6.97 13.03 -0.25
CA TYR A 28 7.59 11.81 -0.77
C TYR A 28 6.60 10.98 -1.61
N LEU A 29 5.38 10.76 -1.11
CA LEU A 29 4.35 10.02 -1.84
C LEU A 29 3.94 10.74 -3.14
N GLN A 30 3.91 12.07 -3.18
CA GLN A 30 3.67 12.82 -4.43
C GLN A 30 4.78 12.61 -5.47
N LYS A 31 6.06 12.56 -5.04
CA LYS A 31 7.16 12.23 -5.95
C LYS A 31 7.02 10.80 -6.48
N ALA A 32 6.68 9.84 -5.63
CA ALA A 32 6.40 8.46 -6.04
C ALA A 32 5.17 8.36 -6.98
N ALA A 33 4.14 9.19 -6.77
CA ALA A 33 2.97 9.23 -7.63
C ALA A 33 3.32 9.62 -9.07
N ALA A 34 4.37 10.42 -9.28
CA ALA A 34 4.84 10.79 -10.60
C ALA A 34 5.51 9.64 -11.38
N THR A 35 5.87 8.54 -10.70
CA THR A 35 6.50 7.36 -11.31
C THR A 35 5.51 6.20 -11.52
N LEU A 36 4.22 6.45 -11.30
CA LEU A 36 3.16 5.47 -11.49
C LEU A 36 2.96 5.15 -12.98
N ARG A 37 2.92 3.85 -13.28
CA ARG A 37 2.57 3.32 -14.60
C ARG A 37 1.20 2.64 -14.57
N PRO A 38 0.46 2.56 -15.68
CA PRO A 38 -0.82 1.86 -15.72
C PRO A 38 -0.74 0.42 -15.18
N LEU A 39 -1.80 -0.01 -14.49
CA LEU A 39 -2.01 -1.39 -14.04
C LEU A 39 -3.33 -1.89 -14.61
N SER A 40 -3.32 -2.98 -15.39
CA SER A 40 -4.57 -3.57 -15.87
C SER A 40 -5.27 -4.39 -14.79
N PRO A 41 -6.59 -4.60 -14.88
CA PRO A 41 -7.32 -5.52 -14.01
C PRO A 41 -6.73 -6.93 -13.97
N GLU A 42 -6.30 -7.45 -15.11
CA GLU A 42 -5.69 -8.78 -15.22
C GLU A 42 -4.33 -8.81 -14.51
N GLN A 43 -3.50 -7.78 -14.69
CA GLN A 43 -2.22 -7.67 -13.98
C GLN A 43 -2.41 -7.55 -12.47
N TYR A 44 -3.41 -6.77 -12.02
CA TYR A 44 -3.75 -6.66 -10.61
C TYR A 44 -4.17 -8.02 -10.03
N MET A 45 -5.09 -8.72 -10.72
CA MET A 45 -5.62 -10.03 -10.31
C MET A 45 -4.55 -11.14 -10.27
N GLN A 46 -3.60 -11.11 -11.19
CA GLN A 46 -2.54 -12.12 -11.29
C GLN A 46 -1.34 -11.85 -10.39
N GLY A 47 -1.22 -10.65 -9.82
CA GLY A 47 -0.08 -10.26 -8.98
C GLY A 47 -0.53 -9.53 -7.73
N PRO A 48 -0.58 -8.18 -7.72
CA PRO A 48 -0.76 -7.42 -6.49
C PRO A 48 -1.96 -7.78 -5.60
N ALA A 49 -3.08 -8.25 -6.17
CA ALA A 49 -4.22 -8.71 -5.37
C ALA A 49 -3.86 -9.86 -4.42
N ALA A 50 -2.92 -10.72 -4.79
CA ALA A 50 -2.46 -11.83 -3.95
C ALA A 50 -1.81 -11.35 -2.65
N ILE A 51 -1.22 -10.15 -2.63
CA ILE A 51 -0.53 -9.60 -1.45
C ILE A 51 -1.51 -9.44 -0.27
N LEU A 52 -2.79 -9.14 -0.53
CA LEU A 52 -3.83 -9.04 0.51
C LEU A 52 -4.03 -10.36 1.29
N HIS A 53 -3.61 -11.49 0.72
CA HIS A 53 -3.69 -12.80 1.35
C HIS A 53 -2.38 -13.22 2.04
N MET A 54 -1.33 -12.39 2.00
CA MET A 54 0.00 -12.68 2.52
C MET A 54 0.32 -11.96 3.84
N LEU A 55 -0.71 -11.67 4.65
CA LEU A 55 -0.63 -10.90 5.90
C LEU A 55 -0.21 -9.42 5.73
N ALA A 56 -0.03 -8.94 4.49
CA ALA A 56 0.18 -7.52 4.24
C ALA A 56 -1.07 -6.73 4.63
N ARG A 57 -0.90 -5.76 5.53
CA ARG A 57 -2.02 -4.97 6.06
C ARG A 57 -2.33 -3.75 5.20
N TYR A 58 -3.47 -3.14 5.52
CA TYR A 58 -4.10 -2.04 4.81
C TYR A 58 -3.41 -0.70 5.12
N SER A 59 -2.26 -0.44 4.52
CA SER A 59 -1.57 0.85 4.64
C SER A 59 -2.03 1.78 3.52
N TYR A 60 -3.23 2.35 3.68
CA TYR A 60 -3.85 3.21 2.69
C TYR A 60 -3.64 4.70 2.98
N VAL A 61 -3.51 5.49 1.91
CA VAL A 61 -3.51 6.95 1.94
C VAL A 61 -4.55 7.46 0.95
N LEU A 62 -5.49 8.29 1.42
CA LEU A 62 -6.45 9.00 0.59
C LEU A 62 -5.89 10.39 0.21
N ASP A 63 -5.86 10.68 -1.09
CA ASP A 63 -5.52 11.99 -1.63
C ASP A 63 -6.54 12.45 -2.68
N GLY A 64 -7.31 13.50 -2.36
CA GLY A 64 -8.42 13.92 -3.21
C GLY A 64 -9.48 12.82 -3.35
N GLN A 65 -9.54 12.18 -4.52
CA GLN A 65 -10.41 11.04 -4.77
C GLN A 65 -9.65 9.72 -4.96
N ASP A 66 -8.33 9.75 -4.90
CA ASP A 66 -7.49 8.61 -5.18
C ASP A 66 -7.03 7.95 -3.89
N VAL A 67 -6.97 6.62 -3.88
CA VAL A 67 -6.45 5.81 -2.78
C VAL A 67 -5.13 5.19 -3.19
N TYR A 68 -4.09 5.46 -2.42
CA TYR A 68 -2.78 4.84 -2.55
C TYR A 68 -2.67 3.72 -1.52
N TRP A 69 -2.28 2.53 -1.96
CA TRP A 69 -1.91 1.41 -1.10
C TRP A 69 -0.39 1.27 -1.11
N CYS A 70 0.21 1.48 0.05
CA CYS A 70 1.65 1.42 0.27
C CYS A 70 2.00 0.08 0.91
N VAL A 71 2.76 -0.76 0.22
CA VAL A 71 3.01 -2.15 0.65
C VAL A 71 4.49 -2.38 0.83
N GLU A 72 4.89 -2.90 1.98
CA GLU A 72 6.26 -3.39 2.17
C GLU A 72 6.53 -4.54 1.20
N TRP A 73 7.53 -4.39 0.35
CA TRP A 73 7.90 -5.43 -0.61
C TRP A 73 9.30 -5.23 -1.13
N THR A 74 10.10 -6.29 -1.28
CA THR A 74 11.43 -6.19 -1.91
C THR A 74 11.31 -5.68 -3.35
N PRO A 75 11.90 -4.52 -3.73
CA PRO A 75 13.13 -3.94 -3.17
C PRO A 75 12.97 -2.78 -2.16
N GLY A 76 11.75 -2.42 -1.79
CA GLY A 76 11.40 -1.41 -0.79
C GLY A 76 9.90 -1.35 -0.51
N MET A 77 9.18 -0.63 -1.38
CA MET A 77 7.74 -0.42 -1.25
C MET A 77 7.04 -0.52 -2.60
N ILE A 78 5.90 -1.20 -2.70
CA ILE A 78 4.99 -1.06 -3.83
C ILE A 78 3.98 0.03 -3.50
N VAL A 79 3.69 0.91 -4.46
CA VAL A 79 2.58 1.87 -4.37
C VAL A 79 1.59 1.55 -5.46
N ILE A 80 0.32 1.33 -5.09
CA ILE A 80 -0.77 1.11 -6.03
C ILE A 80 -1.81 2.21 -5.82
N LYS A 81 -2.12 2.94 -6.89
CA LYS A 81 -3.15 3.96 -6.91
C LYS A 81 -4.43 3.39 -7.50
N PHE A 82 -5.52 3.55 -6.76
CA PHE A 82 -6.89 3.28 -7.17
C PHE A 82 -7.63 4.59 -7.34
N SER A 83 -8.32 4.76 -8.46
CA SER A 83 -9.09 5.95 -8.77
C SER A 83 -10.56 5.61 -9.05
N PRO A 84 -11.51 6.53 -8.80
CA PRO A 84 -12.90 6.34 -9.15
C PRO A 84 -13.05 6.01 -10.64
N GLY A 85 -13.96 5.09 -10.96
CA GLY A 85 -14.12 4.58 -12.32
C GLY A 85 -13.17 3.43 -12.67
N GLY A 86 -12.36 2.95 -11.71
CA GLY A 86 -11.63 1.70 -11.81
C GLY A 86 -10.27 1.79 -12.52
N GLN A 87 -9.75 3.01 -12.70
CA GLN A 87 -8.39 3.19 -13.17
C GLN A 87 -7.41 2.78 -12.07
N MET A 88 -6.38 2.05 -12.46
CA MET A 88 -5.31 1.63 -11.56
C MET A 88 -3.95 1.99 -12.14
N GLN A 89 -3.07 2.43 -11.27
CA GLN A 89 -1.67 2.67 -11.60
C GLN A 89 -0.80 2.16 -10.46
N TRP A 90 0.47 1.91 -10.73
CA TRP A 90 1.36 1.37 -9.72
C TRP A 90 2.82 1.69 -9.99
N THR A 91 3.66 1.56 -8.98
CA THR A 91 5.12 1.62 -9.09
C THR A 91 5.76 0.79 -7.99
N ALA A 92 6.99 0.33 -8.20
CA ALA A 92 7.81 -0.26 -7.16
C ALA A 92 8.92 0.72 -6.83
N LEU A 93 9.12 1.00 -5.55
CA LEU A 93 10.14 1.89 -5.03
C LEU A 93 11.25 1.08 -4.40
N ARG A 94 12.49 1.49 -4.67
CA ARG A 94 13.68 0.96 -4.02
C ARG A 94 13.81 1.59 -2.64
N SER A 95 14.05 0.79 -1.61
CA SER A 95 14.25 1.30 -0.25
C SER A 95 15.54 2.13 -0.17
N PRO A 96 15.55 3.25 0.57
CA PRO A 96 16.76 4.02 0.85
C PRO A 96 17.77 3.23 1.70
N VAL A 97 17.32 2.20 2.43
CA VAL A 97 18.18 1.27 3.19
C VAL A 97 18.84 0.29 2.21
N PRO A 98 20.19 0.27 2.09
CA PRO A 98 20.87 -0.44 1.00
C PRO A 98 20.66 -1.96 0.96
N ASP A 99 20.53 -2.61 2.11
CA ASP A 99 20.40 -4.06 2.25
C ASP A 99 18.97 -4.50 2.61
N PHE A 100 17.99 -3.61 2.40
CA PHE A 100 16.57 -3.91 2.63
C PHE A 100 16.14 -5.20 1.91
N GLY A 101 15.39 -6.04 2.63
CA GLY A 101 14.94 -7.34 2.12
C GLY A 101 16.07 -8.34 1.88
N GLY A 102 17.26 -8.14 2.47
CA GLY A 102 18.43 -8.98 2.27
C GLY A 102 19.07 -8.82 0.88
N ARG A 103 18.74 -7.75 0.14
CA ARG A 103 19.35 -7.48 -1.16
C ARG A 103 20.84 -7.20 -0.99
N LYS A 104 21.63 -7.50 -2.03
CA LYS A 104 23.00 -7.00 -2.12
C LYS A 104 22.96 -5.52 -2.55
N PRO A 105 23.46 -4.58 -1.74
CA PRO A 105 23.43 -3.15 -2.08
C PRO A 105 24.30 -2.85 -3.31
N SER A 106 23.85 -1.92 -4.15
CA SER A 106 24.71 -1.34 -5.19
C SER A 106 25.71 -0.34 -4.57
N PRO A 107 26.81 0.00 -5.27
CA PRO A 107 27.69 1.08 -4.85
C PRO A 107 26.96 2.42 -4.64
N GLU A 108 26.00 2.74 -5.51
CA GLU A 108 25.18 3.94 -5.43
C GLU A 108 24.27 3.91 -4.20
N ASP A 109 23.67 2.75 -3.88
CA ASP A 109 22.86 2.60 -2.67
C ASP A 109 23.66 2.91 -1.41
N SER A 110 24.89 2.39 -1.35
CA SER A 110 25.79 2.58 -0.20
C SER A 110 26.28 4.03 -0.10
N ALA A 111 26.56 4.68 -1.23
CA ALA A 111 27.07 6.05 -1.26
C ALA A 111 26.00 7.08 -0.88
N ALA A 112 24.74 6.83 -1.23
CA ALA A 112 23.62 7.73 -0.96
C ALA A 112 22.87 7.40 0.34
N TYR A 113 23.33 6.42 1.12
CA TYR A 113 22.70 6.04 2.38
C TYR A 113 23.05 7.02 3.49
N ASP A 114 22.02 7.64 4.06
CA ASP A 114 22.09 8.39 5.31
C ASP A 114 21.25 7.67 6.35
N LYS A 115 21.90 7.15 7.39
CA LYS A 115 21.26 6.42 8.49
C LYS A 115 20.39 7.32 9.38
N ASP A 116 20.63 8.63 9.36
CA ASP A 116 19.96 9.61 10.21
C ASP A 116 18.82 10.30 9.43
N ALA A 117 18.70 10.05 8.12
CA ALA A 117 17.61 10.54 7.30
C ALA A 117 16.28 9.82 7.62
N PRO A 118 15.13 10.52 7.57
CA PRO A 118 13.83 9.89 7.71
C PRO A 118 13.59 8.79 6.67
N ASN A 119 12.96 7.70 7.09
CA ASN A 119 12.53 6.65 6.17
C ASN A 119 11.03 6.78 5.87
N HIS A 120 10.70 7.62 4.89
CA HIS A 120 9.33 7.89 4.48
C HIS A 120 8.57 6.64 4.04
N GLN A 121 9.25 5.64 3.43
CA GLN A 121 8.59 4.37 3.08
C GLN A 121 8.12 3.62 4.33
N VAL A 122 8.98 3.55 5.36
CA VAL A 122 8.62 2.91 6.63
C VAL A 122 7.45 3.63 7.28
N ASN A 123 7.44 4.96 7.33
CA ASN A 123 6.32 5.71 7.91
C ASN A 123 5.01 5.44 7.16
N LEU A 124 5.03 5.57 5.81
CA LEU A 124 3.85 5.36 4.97
C LEU A 124 3.26 3.94 5.09
N ILE A 125 4.10 2.93 5.35
CA ILE A 125 3.67 1.55 5.53
C ILE A 125 3.24 1.29 6.97
N PHE A 126 4.11 1.53 7.94
CA PHE A 126 3.98 0.97 9.29
C PHE A 126 3.16 1.85 10.23
N ASP A 127 3.06 3.14 9.99
CA ASP A 127 2.23 4.02 10.81
C ASP A 127 0.75 3.62 10.80
N PRO A 128 0.10 3.49 9.62
CA PRO A 128 -1.28 3.00 9.57
C PRO A 128 -1.39 1.53 10.00
N TRP A 129 -0.40 0.69 9.67
CA TRP A 129 -0.41 -0.73 10.05
C TRP A 129 -0.52 -0.90 11.57
N LEU A 130 0.34 -0.22 12.33
CA LEU A 130 0.37 -0.31 13.79
C LEU A 130 -0.91 0.22 14.40
N ALA A 131 -1.36 1.42 13.98
CA ALA A 131 -2.58 2.06 14.44
C ALA A 131 -3.86 1.25 14.14
N GLN A 132 -3.83 0.38 13.13
CA GLN A 132 -4.95 -0.50 12.83
C GLN A 132 -5.21 -1.51 13.97
N SER A 133 -4.15 -2.05 14.57
CA SER A 133 -4.27 -3.07 15.64
C SER A 133 -4.06 -2.54 17.04
N ASP A 134 -3.34 -1.44 17.20
CA ASP A 134 -2.98 -0.87 18.49
C ASP A 134 -3.76 0.43 18.73
N VAL A 135 -4.53 0.45 19.83
CA VAL A 135 -5.35 1.59 20.23
C VAL A 135 -4.49 2.76 20.67
N GLU A 136 -3.37 2.50 21.36
CA GLU A 136 -2.46 3.54 21.85
C GLU A 136 -1.78 4.23 20.68
N ASP A 137 -1.28 3.47 19.68
CA ASP A 137 -0.73 4.06 18.46
C ASP A 137 -1.78 4.85 17.68
N ARG A 138 -3.02 4.32 17.60
CA ARG A 138 -4.13 5.01 16.92
C ARG A 138 -4.41 6.37 17.56
N GLU A 139 -4.49 6.43 18.88
CA GLU A 139 -4.70 7.66 19.64
C GLU A 139 -3.49 8.61 19.54
N ALA A 140 -2.27 8.09 19.70
CA ALA A 140 -1.04 8.87 19.67
C ALA A 140 -0.79 9.53 18.29
N LYS A 141 -1.14 8.83 17.21
CA LYS A 141 -1.04 9.35 15.83
C LYS A 141 -2.26 10.15 15.39
N GLY A 142 -3.22 10.38 16.29
CA GLY A 142 -4.36 11.27 16.04
C GLY A 142 -5.38 10.74 15.05
N PHE A 143 -5.47 9.42 14.87
CA PHE A 143 -6.52 8.81 14.06
C PHE A 143 -7.90 9.03 14.68
N ARG A 144 -8.83 9.54 13.87
CA ARG A 144 -10.21 9.81 14.28
C ARG A 144 -11.18 9.13 13.33
N PRO A 145 -12.42 8.80 13.77
CA PRO A 145 -13.42 8.25 12.88
C PRO A 145 -13.58 9.10 11.61
N ALA A 146 -13.65 8.44 10.47
CA ALA A 146 -13.88 9.09 9.20
C ALA A 146 -15.28 9.72 9.15
N ASP A 147 -15.43 10.81 8.39
CA ASP A 147 -16.76 11.31 8.05
C ASP A 147 -17.34 10.51 6.87
N ALA A 148 -18.68 10.55 6.72
CA ALA A 148 -19.38 9.80 5.67
C ALA A 148 -18.92 10.17 4.25
N LYS A 149 -18.43 11.41 4.06
CA LYS A 149 -17.89 11.84 2.76
C LYS A 149 -16.56 11.12 2.48
N THR A 150 -15.69 11.03 3.47
CA THR A 150 -14.38 10.37 3.38
C THR A 150 -14.58 8.87 3.14
N GLU A 151 -15.48 8.23 3.87
CA GLU A 151 -15.87 6.83 3.65
C GLU A 151 -16.37 6.60 2.22
N ALA A 152 -17.35 7.39 1.76
CA ALA A 152 -17.86 7.28 0.40
C ALA A 152 -16.79 7.52 -0.68
N THR A 153 -15.82 8.41 -0.43
CA THR A 153 -14.72 8.69 -1.37
C THR A 153 -13.79 7.49 -1.46
N PHE A 154 -13.42 6.90 -0.31
CA PHE A 154 -12.57 5.73 -0.24
C PHE A 154 -13.23 4.51 -0.92
N GLU A 155 -14.48 4.23 -0.60
CA GLU A 155 -15.25 3.13 -1.20
C GLU A 155 -15.40 3.29 -2.72
N ALA A 156 -15.67 4.52 -3.20
CA ALA A 156 -15.78 4.78 -4.63
C ALA A 156 -14.47 4.54 -5.40
N ALA A 157 -13.31 4.82 -4.78
CA ALA A 157 -12.01 4.55 -5.38
C ALA A 157 -11.69 3.05 -5.42
N LEU A 158 -12.12 2.28 -4.41
CA LEU A 158 -11.87 0.84 -4.32
C LEU A 158 -12.94 -0.04 -4.98
N ALA A 159 -14.08 0.51 -5.39
CA ALA A 159 -15.21 -0.23 -5.92
C ALA A 159 -14.81 -1.30 -6.97
N ARG A 160 -13.95 -0.92 -7.94
CA ARG A 160 -13.52 -1.84 -8.99
C ARG A 160 -12.62 -2.98 -8.46
N VAL A 161 -11.75 -2.71 -7.49
CA VAL A 161 -10.87 -3.76 -6.95
C VAL A 161 -11.60 -4.68 -6.00
N ASN A 162 -12.65 -4.20 -5.34
CA ASN A 162 -13.55 -5.05 -4.56
C ASN A 162 -14.31 -6.02 -5.47
N GLU A 163 -14.83 -5.56 -6.62
CA GLU A 163 -15.42 -6.45 -7.65
C GLU A 163 -14.42 -7.48 -8.19
N ILE A 164 -13.14 -7.10 -8.34
CA ILE A 164 -12.08 -8.03 -8.75
C ILE A 164 -11.82 -9.06 -7.64
N GLY A 165 -11.86 -8.65 -6.37
CA GLY A 165 -11.78 -9.55 -5.21
C GLY A 165 -12.84 -10.66 -5.24
N GLU A 166 -14.11 -10.31 -5.51
CA GLU A 166 -15.20 -11.28 -5.64
C GLU A 166 -14.96 -12.27 -6.81
N GLN A 167 -14.40 -11.78 -7.92
CA GLN A 167 -14.03 -12.62 -9.06
C GLN A 167 -12.90 -13.59 -8.71
N ILE A 168 -11.89 -13.14 -7.97
CA ILE A 168 -10.78 -13.99 -7.49
C ILE A 168 -11.33 -15.11 -6.61
N GLU A 169 -12.19 -14.78 -5.63
CA GLU A 169 -12.79 -15.79 -4.75
C GLU A 169 -13.59 -16.82 -5.56
N THR A 170 -14.36 -16.37 -6.55
CA THR A 170 -15.14 -17.26 -7.42
C THR A 170 -14.25 -18.17 -8.28
N GLN A 171 -13.15 -17.64 -8.82
CA GLN A 171 -12.27 -18.38 -9.76
C GLN A 171 -11.26 -19.27 -9.06
N HIS A 172 -10.76 -18.84 -7.90
CA HIS A 172 -9.60 -19.42 -7.23
C HIS A 172 -9.87 -19.85 -5.79
N GLY A 173 -11.09 -19.69 -5.24
CA GLY A 173 -11.40 -20.04 -3.85
C GLY A 173 -11.09 -21.50 -3.48
N ASN A 174 -11.15 -22.43 -4.44
CA ASN A 174 -10.79 -23.84 -4.24
C ASN A 174 -9.27 -24.15 -4.35
N ASP A 175 -8.47 -23.20 -4.82
CA ASP A 175 -7.02 -23.31 -5.04
C ASP A 175 -6.30 -22.02 -4.61
N LEU A 176 -6.79 -21.41 -3.51
CA LEU A 176 -6.39 -20.07 -3.11
C LEU A 176 -4.89 -19.99 -2.83
N GLU A 177 -4.35 -20.98 -2.11
CA GLU A 177 -2.92 -21.05 -1.77
C GLU A 177 -2.02 -21.02 -3.00
N ALA A 178 -2.32 -21.84 -4.02
CA ALA A 178 -1.50 -21.87 -5.23
C ALA A 178 -1.69 -20.60 -6.07
N TRP A 179 -2.88 -19.97 -6.05
CA TRP A 179 -3.06 -18.66 -6.67
C TRP A 179 -2.24 -17.58 -5.95
N VAL A 180 -2.20 -17.56 -4.61
CA VAL A 180 -1.38 -16.62 -3.83
C VAL A 180 0.10 -16.78 -4.17
N TYR A 181 0.61 -18.02 -4.20
CA TYR A 181 2.00 -18.30 -4.53
C TYR A 181 2.37 -17.84 -5.95
N ARG A 182 1.51 -18.11 -6.95
CA ARG A 182 1.70 -17.59 -8.32
C ARG A 182 1.70 -16.06 -8.33
N GLY A 183 0.81 -15.45 -7.56
CA GLY A 183 0.73 -13.99 -7.44
C GLY A 183 1.98 -13.36 -6.85
N GLU A 184 2.55 -13.95 -5.80
CA GLU A 184 3.84 -13.55 -5.24
C GLU A 184 4.96 -13.59 -6.30
N GLU A 185 5.05 -14.67 -7.07
CA GLU A 185 6.04 -14.79 -8.15
C GLU A 185 5.85 -13.73 -9.23
N GLU A 186 4.60 -13.42 -9.61
CA GLU A 186 4.31 -12.36 -10.58
C GLU A 186 4.67 -10.98 -10.04
N VAL A 187 4.34 -10.67 -8.78
CA VAL A 187 4.75 -9.41 -8.14
C VAL A 187 6.28 -9.29 -8.15
N ALA A 188 7.00 -10.35 -7.78
CA ALA A 188 8.47 -10.36 -7.80
C ALA A 188 9.05 -10.06 -9.20
N LYS A 189 8.43 -10.57 -10.27
CA LYS A 189 8.82 -10.23 -11.66
C LYS A 189 8.51 -8.78 -12.01
N MET A 190 7.36 -8.28 -11.55
CA MET A 190 6.89 -6.94 -11.85
C MET A 190 7.77 -5.85 -11.22
N VAL A 191 8.17 -6.02 -9.95
CA VAL A 191 8.85 -4.98 -9.17
C VAL A 191 10.28 -4.69 -9.63
N GLY A 192 11.01 -5.70 -10.11
CA GLY A 192 12.39 -5.56 -10.53
C GLY A 192 13.27 -4.88 -9.47
N GLU A 193 14.13 -3.95 -9.88
CA GLU A 193 15.00 -3.22 -8.95
C GLU A 193 14.34 -2.02 -8.25
N GLY A 194 13.10 -1.67 -8.64
CA GLY A 194 12.40 -0.50 -8.13
C GLY A 194 13.01 0.85 -8.53
N VAL A 195 12.19 1.89 -8.42
CA VAL A 195 12.54 3.29 -8.69
C VAL A 195 13.06 3.94 -7.40
N ARG A 196 14.17 4.67 -7.49
CA ARG A 196 14.65 5.48 -6.38
C ARG A 196 13.99 6.86 -6.43
N ILE A 197 13.50 7.32 -5.28
CA ILE A 197 12.95 8.66 -5.09
C ILE A 197 13.95 9.45 -4.25
N ASP A 198 14.48 10.51 -4.84
CA ASP A 198 15.39 11.47 -4.19
C ASP A 198 14.61 12.65 -3.58
#